data_AF-A0A3D4AJV9-F1
#
_entry.id   AF-A0A3D4AJV9-F1
#
_cell.length_a   1.000
_cell.length_b   1.000
_cell.length_c   1.000
_cell.angle_alpha   90.00
_cell.angle_beta   90.00
_cell.angle_gamma   90.00
#
_symmetry.space_group_name_H-M   'P 1'
#
loop_
_entity.id
_entity.type
_entity.pdbx_description
1 polymer ?
#
loop_
_entity_poly.entity_id
_entity_poly.type
_entity_poly.pdbx_seq_one_letter_code
_entity_poly.pdbx_strand_id
1 'polypeptide(L)'
;MNRNVALGISGLFHPVFVNLFGLLAIVFLSPYLSLGLTPNAKFFYIAFMFVTAGVLPILAVLVMRLLGKVQSVLLDVQDERNIPYLITASVYLFDYYFLSRMHTPSMLRAYILACACIVVAVVIINHFYKISVHGASLGALTAIILTLAQAPLFDLRYVLLLTFILSGITLSARLFLHAHTFGQVISGWMLGFVIMYLIL
;
A
#
# COMPACT_ATOMS: atom_id res chain seq x y z
N MET A 1 0.29 -25.77 2.11
CA MET A 1 0.94 -24.73 2.97
C MET A 1 0.42 -24.90 4.39
N ASN A 2 1.24 -24.68 5.42
CA ASN A 2 0.74 -24.68 6.81
C ASN A 2 -0.01 -23.36 7.08
N ARG A 3 -1.12 -23.39 7.83
CA ARG A 3 -1.89 -22.20 8.22
C ARG A 3 -1.03 -21.13 8.90
N ASN A 4 -0.11 -21.52 9.78
CA ASN A 4 0.77 -20.57 10.47
C ASN A 4 1.74 -19.87 9.51
N VAL A 5 2.22 -20.60 8.50
CA VAL A 5 3.07 -20.04 7.44
C VAL A 5 2.27 -19.04 6.60
N ALA A 6 1.02 -19.37 6.25
CA ALA A 6 0.14 -18.47 5.50
C ALA A 6 -0.16 -17.15 6.25
N LEU A 7 -0.37 -17.25 7.56
CA LEU A 7 -0.56 -16.09 8.44
C LEU A 7 0.72 -15.26 8.54
N GLY A 8 1.88 -15.91 8.72
CA GLY A 8 3.18 -15.24 8.75
C GLY A 8 3.47 -14.47 7.46
N ILE A 9 3.23 -15.07 6.29
CA ILE A 9 3.38 -14.42 4.98
C ILE A 9 2.42 -13.23 4.87
N SER A 10 1.14 -13.40 5.22
CA SER A 10 0.15 -12.31 5.17
C SER A 10 0.52 -11.15 6.10
N GLY A 11 1.06 -11.45 7.27
CA GLY A 11 1.52 -10.43 8.23
C GLY A 11 2.77 -9.70 7.77
N LEU A 12 3.75 -10.41 7.21
CA LEU A 12 4.98 -9.81 6.68
C LEU A 12 4.71 -8.87 5.50
N PHE A 13 3.82 -9.29 4.60
CA PHE A 13 3.37 -8.51 3.45
C PHE A 13 2.03 -7.81 3.70
N HIS A 14 1.82 -7.37 4.95
CA HIS A 14 0.68 -6.54 5.28
C HIS A 14 0.73 -5.23 4.47
N PRO A 15 -0.42 -4.69 3.99
CA PRO A 15 -0.45 -3.51 3.13
C PRO A 15 0.35 -2.31 3.64
N VAL A 16 0.39 -2.09 4.96
CA VAL A 16 1.18 -1.04 5.60
C VAL A 16 2.68 -1.21 5.34
N PHE A 17 3.22 -2.43 5.49
CA PHE A 17 4.63 -2.69 5.23
C PHE A 17 4.95 -2.65 3.73
N VAL A 18 4.05 -3.14 2.88
CA VAL A 18 4.21 -3.08 1.43
C VAL A 18 4.26 -1.63 0.93
N ASN A 19 3.39 -0.76 1.44
CA ASN A 19 3.43 0.67 1.13
C ASN A 19 4.73 1.33 1.66
N LEU A 20 5.23 0.92 2.83
CA LEU A 20 6.53 1.38 3.32
C LEU A 20 7.67 0.95 2.38
N PHE A 21 7.67 -0.30 1.90
CA PHE A 21 8.64 -0.77 0.92
C PHE A 21 8.58 0.01 -0.40
N GLY A 22 7.36 0.35 -0.87
CA GLY A 22 7.17 1.22 -2.04
C GLY A 22 7.78 2.60 -1.84
N LEU A 23 7.55 3.22 -0.68
CA LEU A 23 8.15 4.51 -0.33
C LEU A 23 9.68 4.44 -0.27
N LEU A 24 10.23 3.41 0.37
CA LEU A 24 11.68 3.20 0.44
C LEU A 24 12.27 3.03 -0.97
N ALA A 25 11.61 2.27 -1.84
CA ALA A 25 12.03 2.12 -3.23
C ALA A 25 12.05 3.48 -3.96
N ILE A 26 11.01 4.30 -3.80
CA ILE A 26 10.94 5.64 -4.40
C ILE A 26 12.07 6.53 -3.87
N VAL A 27 12.27 6.59 -2.56
CA VAL A 27 13.27 7.49 -1.94
C VAL A 27 14.71 7.09 -2.26
N PHE A 28 15.02 5.79 -2.31
CA PHE A 28 16.38 5.30 -2.44
C PHE A 28 16.77 4.85 -3.86
N LEU A 29 15.82 4.40 -4.67
CA LEU A 29 16.09 3.90 -6.02
C LEU A 29 15.73 4.91 -7.11
N SER A 30 14.92 5.94 -6.81
CA SER A 30 14.73 7.04 -7.77
C SER A 30 16.02 7.86 -7.87
N PRO A 31 16.57 8.09 -9.09
CA PRO A 31 17.77 8.90 -9.27
C PRO A 31 17.64 10.31 -8.71
N TYR A 32 16.47 10.91 -8.93
CA TYR A 32 16.19 12.29 -8.55
C TYR A 32 16.09 12.45 -7.02
N LEU A 33 15.48 11.50 -6.32
CA LEU A 33 15.27 11.60 -4.88
C LEU A 33 16.46 11.07 -4.09
N SER A 34 17.12 10.02 -4.59
CA SER A 34 18.26 9.43 -3.91
C SER A 34 19.45 10.39 -3.83
N LEU A 35 19.66 11.20 -4.87
CA LEU A 35 20.72 12.21 -4.91
C LEU A 35 20.22 13.60 -4.48
N GLY A 36 18.96 13.94 -4.75
CA GLY A 36 18.42 15.27 -4.51
C GLY A 36 17.92 15.55 -3.09
N LEU A 37 17.69 14.53 -2.27
CA LEU A 37 17.25 14.71 -0.88
C LEU A 37 18.39 14.55 0.13
N THR A 38 18.47 15.48 1.08
CA THR A 38 19.35 15.35 2.25
C THR A 38 18.90 14.17 3.13
N PRO A 39 19.80 13.57 3.93
CA PRO A 39 19.43 12.49 4.85
C PRO A 39 18.27 12.86 5.79
N ASN A 40 18.26 14.09 6.29
CA ASN A 40 17.19 14.60 7.16
C ASN A 40 15.84 14.68 6.43
N ALA A 41 15.83 15.10 5.17
CA ALA A 41 14.61 15.14 4.37
C ALA A 41 14.09 13.73 4.07
N LYS A 42 14.97 12.77 3.74
CA LYS A 42 14.59 11.36 3.54
C LYS A 42 13.95 10.79 4.81
N PHE A 43 14.61 10.98 5.96
CA PHE A 43 14.09 10.54 7.25
C PHE A 43 12.72 11.16 7.56
N PHE A 44 12.57 12.47 7.34
CA PHE A 44 11.31 13.16 7.54
C PHE A 44 10.18 12.53 6.72
N TYR A 45 10.35 12.36 5.40
CA TYR A 45 9.29 11.79 4.55
C TYR A 45 8.94 10.35 4.92
N ILE A 46 9.95 9.52 5.20
CA ILE A 46 9.74 8.12 5.61
C ILE A 46 9.00 8.06 6.95
N ALA A 47 9.46 8.82 7.95
CA ALA A 47 8.85 8.83 9.27
C ALA A 47 7.43 9.40 9.24
N PHE A 48 7.23 10.53 8.54
CA PHE A 48 5.93 11.16 8.36
C PHE A 48 4.94 10.17 7.77
N MET A 49 5.25 9.58 6.61
CA MET A 49 4.36 8.64 5.94
C MET A 49 4.15 7.33 6.73
N PHE A 50 5.18 6.83 7.42
CA PHE A 50 5.01 5.64 8.26
C PHE A 50 4.01 5.90 9.39
N VAL A 51 4.07 7.08 10.01
CA VAL A 51 3.15 7.47 11.09
C VAL A 51 1.75 7.73 10.54
N THR A 52 1.60 8.54 9.50
CA THR A 52 0.29 8.94 8.98
C THR A 52 -0.38 7.80 8.22
N ALA A 53 0.32 7.11 7.33
CA ALA A 53 -0.27 6.09 6.46
C ALA A 53 -0.19 4.65 7.01
N GLY A 54 0.54 4.45 8.11
CA GLY A 54 0.69 3.14 8.76
C GLY A 54 0.12 3.13 10.17
N VAL A 55 0.74 3.88 11.08
CA VAL A 55 0.41 3.87 12.51
C VAL A 55 -1.00 4.40 12.76
N LEU A 56 -1.36 5.54 12.18
CA LEU A 56 -2.63 6.20 12.44
C LEU A 56 -3.86 5.36 12.01
N PRO A 57 -3.90 4.74 10.82
CA PRO A 57 -4.95 3.79 10.44
C PRO A 57 -5.07 2.59 11.38
N ILE A 58 -3.95 2.01 11.82
CA ILE A 58 -3.95 0.87 12.75
C ILE A 58 -4.52 1.30 14.11
N LEU A 59 -4.10 2.47 14.61
CA LEU A 59 -4.65 3.03 15.85
C LEU A 59 -6.14 3.30 15.72
N ALA A 60 -6.61 3.79 14.58
CA ALA A 60 -8.03 4.00 14.33
C ALA A 60 -8.82 2.68 14.41
N VAL A 61 -8.34 1.60 13.79
CA VAL A 61 -8.96 0.26 13.88
C VAL A 61 -8.95 -0.25 15.32
N LEU A 62 -7.85 -0.04 16.06
CA LEU A 62 -7.76 -0.45 17.46
C LEU A 62 -8.78 0.28 18.35
N VAL A 63 -8.91 1.60 18.19
CA VAL A 63 -9.92 2.40 18.89
C VAL A 63 -11.32 1.93 18.54
N MET A 64 -11.62 1.68 17.26
CA MET A 64 -12.91 1.13 16.84
C MET A 64 -13.21 -0.22 17.50
N ARG A 65 -12.20 -1.09 17.66
CA ARG A 65 -12.36 -2.37 18.36
C ARG A 65 -12.67 -2.18 19.84
N LEU A 66 -11.97 -1.26 20.50
CA LEU A 66 -12.22 -0.94 21.92
C LEU A 66 -13.63 -0.36 22.13
N LEU A 67 -14.16 0.35 21.14
CA LEU A 67 -15.53 0.88 21.15
C LEU A 67 -16.60 -0.14 20.72
N GLY A 68 -16.22 -1.40 20.44
CA GLY A 68 -17.14 -2.44 19.99
C GLY A 68 -17.68 -2.26 18.57
N LYS A 69 -17.07 -1.38 17.75
CA LYS A 69 -17.50 -1.11 16.36
C LYS A 69 -16.97 -2.13 15.34
N VAL A 70 -15.92 -2.88 15.68
CA VAL A 70 -15.37 -3.96 14.85
C VAL A 70 -15.10 -5.21 15.70
N GLN A 71 -15.35 -6.38 15.16
CA GLN A 71 -15.21 -7.65 15.86
C GLN A 71 -13.75 -8.11 15.97
N SER A 72 -12.95 -7.85 14.93
CA SER A 72 -11.54 -8.26 14.88
C SER A 72 -10.65 -7.17 14.28
N VAL A 73 -9.39 -7.11 14.73
CA VAL A 73 -8.37 -6.21 14.11
C VAL A 73 -8.04 -6.66 12.68
N LEU A 74 -8.26 -7.95 12.38
CA LEU A 74 -8.08 -8.52 11.04
C LEU A 74 -9.19 -8.10 10.07
N LEU A 75 -10.25 -7.45 10.57
CA LEU A 75 -11.40 -6.96 9.82
C LEU A 75 -11.98 -8.05 8.92
N ASP A 76 -12.32 -9.20 9.49
CA ASP A 76 -12.77 -10.36 8.71
C ASP A 76 -14.11 -10.11 8.00
N VAL A 77 -14.97 -9.30 8.63
CA VAL A 77 -16.27 -8.83 8.13
C VAL A 77 -16.06 -7.68 7.14
N GLN A 78 -16.70 -7.77 5.97
CA GLN A 78 -16.51 -6.79 4.89
C GLN A 78 -17.05 -5.40 5.27
N ASP A 79 -18.21 -5.34 5.90
CA ASP A 79 -18.88 -4.07 6.25
C ASP A 79 -18.10 -3.25 7.28
N GLU A 80 -17.35 -3.93 8.15
CA GLU A 80 -16.48 -3.31 9.16
C GLU A 80 -15.26 -2.59 8.55
N ARG A 81 -14.95 -2.85 7.27
CA ARG A 81 -13.76 -2.30 6.59
C ARG A 81 -13.97 -0.89 6.04
N ASN A 82 -15.21 -0.51 5.72
CA ASN A 82 -15.49 0.74 5.03
C ASN A 82 -15.07 1.96 5.85
N ILE A 83 -15.36 1.97 7.15
CA ILE A 83 -14.97 3.07 8.04
C ILE A 83 -13.43 3.17 8.18
N PRO A 84 -12.69 2.11 8.51
CA PRO A 84 -11.22 2.13 8.49
C PRO A 84 -10.61 2.62 7.18
N TYR A 85 -11.15 2.19 6.04
CA TYR A 85 -10.66 2.61 4.73
C TYR A 85 -10.97 4.08 4.43
N LEU A 86 -12.15 4.59 4.84
CA LEU A 86 -12.48 6.02 4.73
C LEU A 86 -11.56 6.88 5.59
N ILE A 87 -11.21 6.44 6.80
CA ILE A 87 -10.22 7.12 7.65
C ILE A 87 -8.88 7.14 6.94
N THR A 88 -8.43 6.00 6.40
CA THR A 88 -7.15 5.90 5.68
C THR A 88 -7.12 6.80 4.44
N ALA A 89 -8.21 6.84 3.66
CA ALA A 89 -8.36 7.73 2.52
C ALA A 89 -8.26 9.21 2.93
N SER A 90 -8.94 9.59 4.01
CA SER A 90 -8.92 10.95 4.55
C SER A 90 -7.52 11.37 4.97
N VAL A 91 -6.77 10.46 5.60
CA VAL A 91 -5.38 10.70 5.98
C VAL A 91 -4.49 10.86 4.75
N TYR A 92 -4.61 10.00 3.72
CA TYR A 92 -3.83 10.16 2.49
C TYR A 92 -4.14 11.46 1.74
N LEU A 93 -5.40 11.90 1.72
CA LEU A 93 -5.78 13.20 1.14
C LEU A 93 -5.20 14.37 1.93
N PHE A 94 -5.22 14.27 3.26
CA PHE A 94 -4.56 15.25 4.13
C PHE A 94 -3.04 15.29 3.88
N ASP A 95 -2.38 14.14 3.80
CA ASP A 95 -0.95 14.04 3.51
C ASP A 95 -0.61 14.67 2.16
N TYR A 96 -1.40 14.37 1.12
CA TYR A 96 -1.23 14.98 -0.19
C TYR A 96 -1.35 16.51 -0.13
N TYR A 97 -2.39 17.02 0.55
CA TYR A 97 -2.59 18.46 0.72
C TYR A 97 -1.43 19.10 1.47
N PHE A 98 -1.06 18.53 2.63
CA PHE A 98 -0.01 19.04 3.50
C PHE A 98 1.34 19.10 2.76
N LEU A 99 1.73 18.01 2.10
CA LEU A 99 2.99 17.94 1.36
C LEU A 99 2.98 18.80 0.10
N SER A 100 1.80 19.06 -0.50
CA SER A 100 1.66 20.01 -1.61
C SER A 100 1.84 21.47 -1.20
N ARG A 101 1.69 21.79 0.09
CA ARG A 101 2.03 23.11 0.65
C ARG A 101 3.52 23.25 0.98
N MET A 102 4.25 22.15 0.98
CA MET A 102 5.70 22.14 1.13
C MET A 102 6.38 22.07 -0.24
N HIS A 103 7.66 22.40 -0.31
CA HIS A 103 8.50 22.19 -1.51
C HIS A 103 8.84 20.70 -1.71
N THR A 104 7.85 19.81 -1.57
CA THR A 104 8.03 18.37 -1.67
C THR A 104 8.20 17.95 -3.13
N PRO A 105 9.17 17.06 -3.43
CA PRO A 105 9.36 16.53 -4.77
C PRO A 105 8.07 15.99 -5.41
N SER A 106 7.89 16.25 -6.71
CA SER A 106 6.70 15.86 -7.47
C SER A 106 6.41 14.36 -7.37
N MET A 107 7.45 13.51 -7.48
CA MET A 107 7.29 12.06 -7.41
C MET A 107 6.73 11.57 -6.06
N LEU A 108 7.11 12.20 -4.93
CA LEU A 108 6.54 11.86 -3.62
C LEU A 108 5.08 12.33 -3.51
N ARG A 109 4.74 13.50 -4.05
CA ARG A 109 3.36 13.98 -4.10
C ARG A 109 2.48 13.09 -4.99
N ALA A 110 2.98 12.66 -6.15
CA ALA A 110 2.30 11.75 -7.06
C ALA A 110 2.06 10.38 -6.42
N TYR A 111 3.08 9.82 -5.74
CA TYR A 111 2.93 8.57 -4.99
C TYR A 111 1.80 8.62 -3.95
N ILE A 112 1.73 9.70 -3.17
CA ILE A 112 0.71 9.85 -2.12
C ILE A 112 -0.67 10.07 -2.71
N LEU A 113 -0.76 10.82 -3.81
CA LEU A 113 -1.99 10.95 -4.58
C LEU A 113 -2.46 9.59 -5.10
N ALA A 114 -1.56 8.77 -5.64
CA ALA A 114 -1.88 7.42 -6.10
C ALA A 114 -2.37 6.53 -4.96
N CYS A 115 -1.73 6.55 -3.79
CA CYS A 115 -2.22 5.86 -2.59
C CYS A 115 -3.63 6.32 -2.21
N ALA A 116 -3.91 7.63 -2.22
CA ALA A 116 -5.23 8.17 -1.94
C ALA A 116 -6.26 7.64 -2.93
N CYS A 117 -5.97 7.70 -4.24
CA CYS A 117 -6.85 7.21 -5.30
C CYS A 117 -7.11 5.70 -5.19
N ILE A 118 -6.07 4.90 -4.88
CA ILE A 118 -6.22 3.45 -4.66
C ILE A 118 -7.14 3.19 -3.48
N VAL A 119 -6.95 3.84 -2.33
CA VAL A 119 -7.78 3.59 -1.16
C VAL A 119 -9.22 4.06 -1.39
N VAL A 120 -9.44 5.20 -2.05
CA VAL A 120 -10.79 5.65 -2.42
C VAL A 120 -11.46 4.64 -3.35
N ALA A 121 -10.76 4.15 -4.37
CA ALA A 121 -11.29 3.12 -5.26
C ALA A 121 -11.58 1.81 -4.51
N VAL A 122 -10.70 1.42 -3.58
CA VAL A 122 -10.91 0.26 -2.70
C VAL A 122 -12.16 0.46 -1.83
N VAL A 123 -12.40 1.63 -1.24
CA VAL A 123 -13.63 1.91 -0.47
C VAL A 123 -14.87 1.68 -1.34
N ILE A 124 -14.90 2.30 -2.53
CA ILE A 124 -16.04 2.24 -3.45
C ILE A 124 -16.31 0.79 -3.86
N ILE A 125 -15.28 0.07 -4.28
CA ILE A 125 -15.42 -1.32 -4.74
C ILE A 125 -15.75 -2.24 -3.57
N ASN A 126 -15.10 -2.07 -2.40
CA ASN A 126 -15.33 -2.88 -1.20
C ASN A 126 -16.76 -2.79 -0.69
N HIS A 127 -17.50 -1.73 -1.00
CA HIS A 127 -18.93 -1.65 -0.69
C HIS A 127 -19.75 -2.73 -1.42
N PHE A 128 -19.39 -3.08 -2.65
CA PHE A 128 -20.13 -4.04 -3.48
C PHE A 128 -19.42 -5.41 -3.62
N TYR A 129 -18.10 -5.43 -3.46
CA TYR A 129 -17.25 -6.58 -3.75
C TYR A 129 -16.02 -6.57 -2.85
N LYS A 130 -15.83 -7.62 -2.03
CA LYS A 130 -14.74 -7.77 -1.03
C LYS A 130 -13.33 -7.81 -1.66
N ILE A 131 -12.89 -6.70 -2.24
CA ILE A 131 -11.63 -6.55 -2.95
C ILE A 131 -10.44 -6.74 -2.00
N SER A 132 -9.35 -7.30 -2.51
CA SER A 132 -8.16 -7.55 -1.70
C SER A 132 -7.26 -6.33 -1.63
N VAL A 133 -7.13 -5.74 -0.43
CA VAL A 133 -6.16 -4.67 -0.18
C VAL A 133 -4.72 -5.17 -0.23
N HIS A 134 -4.47 -6.44 0.12
CA HIS A 134 -3.14 -7.05 -0.08
C HIS A 134 -2.82 -7.09 -1.58
N GLY A 135 -3.79 -7.47 -2.43
CA GLY A 135 -3.70 -7.36 -3.88
C GLY A 135 -3.32 -5.94 -4.30
N ALA A 136 -4.12 -4.95 -3.89
CA ALA A 136 -3.91 -3.55 -4.26
C ALA A 136 -2.53 -3.02 -3.87
N SER A 137 -2.06 -3.27 -2.65
CA SER A 137 -0.73 -2.82 -2.22
C SER A 137 0.40 -3.50 -2.99
N LEU A 138 0.27 -4.79 -3.29
CA LEU A 138 1.29 -5.55 -4.02
C LEU A 138 1.35 -5.16 -5.50
N GLY A 139 0.21 -4.95 -6.14
CA GLY A 139 0.14 -4.42 -7.50
C GLY A 139 0.72 -3.02 -7.60
N ALA A 140 0.43 -2.17 -6.62
CA ALA A 140 1.03 -0.84 -6.51
C ALA A 140 2.56 -0.90 -6.35
N LEU A 141 3.08 -1.80 -5.49
CA LEU A 141 4.52 -2.00 -5.36
C LEU A 141 5.16 -2.44 -6.68
N THR A 142 4.55 -3.38 -7.41
CA THR A 142 5.05 -3.79 -8.72
C THR A 142 5.07 -2.63 -9.72
N ALA A 143 4.03 -1.80 -9.76
CA ALA A 143 3.99 -0.61 -10.60
C ALA A 143 5.10 0.39 -10.26
N ILE A 144 5.35 0.64 -8.96
CA ILE A 144 6.46 1.51 -8.51
C ILE A 144 7.81 1.01 -9.03
N ILE A 145 8.10 -0.28 -8.84
CA ILE A 145 9.37 -0.86 -9.29
C ILE A 145 9.47 -0.82 -10.82
N LEU A 146 8.38 -1.04 -11.54
CA LEU A 146 8.34 -0.93 -12.99
C LEU A 146 8.65 0.51 -13.46
N THR A 147 8.00 1.52 -12.87
CA THR A 147 8.27 2.93 -13.20
C THR A 147 9.74 3.28 -12.90
N LEU A 148 10.27 2.86 -11.75
CA LEU A 148 11.68 3.09 -11.41
C LEU A 148 12.65 2.38 -12.36
N ALA A 149 12.29 1.20 -12.87
CA ALA A 149 13.11 0.43 -13.81
C ALA A 149 13.23 1.08 -15.20
N GLN A 150 12.38 2.07 -15.51
CA GLN A 150 12.47 2.84 -16.75
C GLN A 150 13.61 3.88 -16.71
N ALA A 151 14.10 4.22 -15.51
CA ALA A 151 15.25 5.09 -15.35
C ALA A 151 16.57 4.30 -15.47
N PRO A 152 17.61 4.84 -16.14
CA PRO A 152 18.83 4.08 -16.46
C PRO A 152 19.80 3.89 -15.28
N LEU A 153 19.49 4.37 -14.07
CA LEU A 153 20.44 4.39 -12.95
C LEU A 153 20.71 3.01 -12.34
N PHE A 154 19.68 2.15 -12.26
CA PHE A 154 19.77 0.83 -11.65
C PHE A 154 19.08 -0.22 -12.54
N ASP A 155 19.70 -1.38 -12.71
CA ASP A 155 19.00 -2.53 -13.30
C ASP A 155 18.07 -3.15 -12.25
N LEU A 156 16.77 -2.86 -12.37
CA LEU A 156 15.73 -3.34 -11.46
C LEU A 156 14.96 -4.55 -11.98
N ARG A 157 15.40 -5.22 -13.06
CA ARG A 157 14.69 -6.37 -13.65
C ARG A 157 14.47 -7.51 -12.65
N TYR A 158 15.49 -7.85 -11.87
CA TYR A 158 15.40 -8.88 -10.83
C TYR A 158 14.52 -8.45 -9.66
N VAL A 159 14.54 -7.16 -9.30
CA VAL A 159 13.65 -6.60 -8.26
C VAL A 159 12.20 -6.66 -8.74
N LEU A 160 11.94 -6.32 -10.00
CA LEU A 160 10.61 -6.40 -10.61
C LEU A 160 10.10 -7.85 -10.60
N LEU A 161 10.91 -8.81 -11.06
CA LEU A 161 10.58 -10.24 -11.00
C LEU A 161 10.25 -10.69 -9.57
N LEU A 162 11.05 -10.23 -8.60
CA LEU A 162 10.82 -10.51 -7.19
C LEU A 162 9.45 -9.97 -6.72
N THR A 163 9.04 -8.78 -7.13
CA THR A 163 7.70 -8.26 -6.77
C THR A 163 6.56 -9.14 -7.30
N PHE A 164 6.68 -9.71 -8.50
CA PHE A 164 5.69 -10.66 -9.04
C PHE A 164 5.65 -11.97 -8.24
N ILE A 165 6.83 -12.51 -7.89
CA ILE A 165 6.93 -13.74 -7.10
C ILE A 165 6.33 -13.53 -5.70
N LEU A 166 6.70 -12.44 -5.02
CA LEU A 166 6.17 -12.10 -3.69
C LEU A 166 4.67 -11.82 -3.73
N SER A 167 4.18 -11.21 -4.81
CA SER A 167 2.74 -11.06 -5.05
C SER A 167 2.06 -12.43 -5.14
N GLY A 168 2.57 -13.34 -5.96
CA GLY A 168 2.02 -14.69 -6.12
C GLY A 168 1.99 -15.47 -4.81
N ILE A 169 3.08 -15.44 -4.03
CA ILE A 169 3.18 -16.12 -2.73
C ILE A 169 2.15 -15.54 -1.74
N THR A 170 2.08 -14.21 -1.63
CA THR A 170 1.20 -13.56 -0.66
C THR A 170 -0.27 -13.74 -1.01
N LEU A 171 -0.65 -13.57 -2.28
CA LEU A 171 -2.03 -13.74 -2.72
C LEU A 171 -2.47 -15.21 -2.62
N SER A 172 -1.58 -16.17 -2.91
CA SER A 172 -1.84 -17.58 -2.66
C SER A 172 -2.10 -17.87 -1.18
N ALA A 173 -1.40 -17.18 -0.27
CA ALA A 173 -1.66 -17.28 1.16
C ALA A 173 -3.04 -16.74 1.56
N ARG A 174 -3.48 -15.64 0.95
CA ARG A 174 -4.84 -15.11 1.17
C ARG A 174 -5.94 -16.06 0.68
N LEU A 175 -5.71 -16.73 -0.46
CA LEU A 175 -6.62 -17.77 -0.98
C LEU A 175 -6.64 -19.00 -0.08
N PHE A 176 -5.47 -19.47 0.36
CA PHE A 176 -5.35 -20.63 1.25
C PHE A 176 -6.03 -20.40 2.62
N LEU A 177 -5.99 -19.17 3.13
CA LEU A 177 -6.69 -18.78 4.35
C LEU A 177 -8.20 -18.55 4.16
N HIS A 178 -8.73 -18.78 2.96
CA HIS A 178 -10.12 -18.49 2.58
C HIS A 178 -10.55 -17.04 2.87
N ALA A 179 -9.60 -16.12 2.92
CA ALA A 179 -9.89 -14.73 3.24
C ALA A 179 -10.45 -13.96 2.05
N HIS A 180 -10.12 -14.41 0.83
CA HIS A 180 -10.58 -13.86 -0.44
C HIS A 180 -10.72 -14.96 -1.50
N THR A 181 -11.45 -14.66 -2.58
CA THR A 181 -11.52 -15.48 -3.80
C THR A 181 -10.46 -15.04 -4.83
N PHE A 182 -10.22 -15.86 -5.86
CA PHE A 182 -9.27 -15.55 -6.93
C PHE A 182 -9.58 -14.22 -7.63
N GLY A 183 -10.85 -13.98 -7.98
CA GLY A 183 -11.26 -12.71 -8.56
C GLY A 183 -10.97 -11.50 -7.66
N GLN A 184 -11.12 -11.64 -6.34
CA GLN A 184 -10.90 -10.56 -5.37
C GLN A 184 -9.43 -10.19 -5.23
N VAL A 185 -8.52 -11.17 -5.30
CA VAL A 185 -7.07 -10.91 -5.23
C VAL A 185 -6.54 -10.33 -6.53
N ILE A 186 -6.98 -10.83 -7.69
CA ILE A 186 -6.54 -10.33 -9.00
C ILE A 186 -7.08 -8.93 -9.27
N SER A 187 -8.37 -8.67 -9.00
CA SER A 187 -8.94 -7.32 -9.15
C SER A 187 -8.25 -6.30 -8.26
N GLY A 188 -7.95 -6.67 -7.00
CA GLY A 188 -7.15 -5.86 -6.09
C GLY A 188 -5.79 -5.53 -6.70
N TRP A 189 -5.04 -6.54 -7.14
CA TRP A 189 -3.72 -6.36 -7.74
C TRP A 189 -3.76 -5.46 -8.98
N MET A 190 -4.70 -5.69 -9.89
CA MET A 190 -4.83 -4.88 -11.12
C MET A 190 -5.20 -3.43 -10.80
N LEU A 191 -6.13 -3.21 -9.87
CA LEU A 191 -6.51 -1.86 -9.44
C LEU A 191 -5.29 -1.08 -8.92
N GLY A 192 -4.55 -1.69 -7.99
CA GLY A 192 -3.36 -1.07 -7.41
C GLY A 192 -2.27 -0.79 -8.45
N PHE A 193 -2.00 -1.76 -9.33
CA PHE A 193 -1.02 -1.62 -10.39
C PHE A 193 -1.38 -0.47 -11.35
N VAL A 194 -2.60 -0.48 -11.89
CA VAL A 194 -3.03 0.48 -12.90
C VAL A 194 -3.05 1.90 -12.36
N ILE A 195 -3.66 2.13 -11.19
CA ILE A 195 -3.74 3.49 -10.63
C ILE A 195 -2.34 4.01 -10.30
N MET A 196 -1.49 3.17 -9.68
CA MET A 196 -0.13 3.58 -9.33
C MET A 196 0.70 3.89 -10.57
N TYR A 197 0.68 3.02 -11.59
CA TYR A 197 1.44 3.19 -12.82
C TYR A 197 0.98 4.39 -13.67
N LEU A 198 -0.32 4.72 -13.65
CA LEU A 198 -0.83 5.87 -14.41
C LEU A 198 -0.47 7.22 -13.76
N ILE A 199 -0.24 7.24 -12.44
CA ILE A 199 0.03 8.48 -11.69
C ILE A 199 1.52 8.74 -11.51
N LEU A 200 2.35 7.69 -11.40
CA LEU A 200 3.82 7.78 -11.26
C LEU A 200 4.55 7.78 -12.60
#